data_AF-A0A941UGC2-F1
#
_entry.id   AF-A0A941UGC2-F1
#
_cell.length_a   1.000
_cell.length_b   1.000
_cell.length_c   1.000
_cell.angle_alpha   90.00
_cell.angle_beta   90.00
_cell.angle_gamma   90.00
#
_symmetry.space_group_name_H-M   'P 1'
#
loop_
_entity.id
_entity.type
_entity.pdbx_description
1 polymer ?
#
loop_
_entity_poly.entity_id
_entity_poly.type
_entity_poly.pdbx_seq_one_letter_code
_entity_poly.pdbx_strand_id
1 'polypeptide(L)'
;YEQMSLDHPVFVFSDRYQVSSQLAFYMKGHPVTYCVNVGRRMNQYDLWPSFHGFIHHHAIFVRTGDVAIPEKVAAAFHKVEKKVLTAYTKKHAKVRDYSIFICYDFKGLTEERPKTY
;
A
#
# COMPACT_ATOMS: atom_id res chain seq x y z
N TYR A 1 -11.30 1.58 -5.04
CA TYR A 1 -10.57 2.68 -5.69
C TYR A 1 -11.57 3.67 -6.26
N GLU A 2 -12.26 3.36 -7.37
CA GLU A 2 -13.21 4.28 -8.03
C GLU A 2 -14.25 4.89 -7.07
N GLN A 3 -14.87 4.09 -6.20
CA GLN A 3 -15.83 4.58 -5.21
C GLN A 3 -15.22 5.54 -4.17
N MET A 4 -14.00 5.28 -3.71
CA MET A 4 -13.34 6.14 -2.72
C MET A 4 -12.80 7.43 -3.33
N SER A 5 -12.40 7.39 -4.61
CA SER A 5 -11.86 8.53 -5.34
C SER A 5 -12.92 9.57 -5.72
N LEU A 6 -14.19 9.30 -5.48
CA LEU A 6 -15.27 10.27 -5.71
C LEU A 6 -15.28 11.38 -4.64
N ASP A 7 -14.99 11.04 -3.39
CA ASP A 7 -15.10 11.97 -2.27
C ASP A 7 -13.76 12.63 -1.90
N HIS A 8 -12.67 11.86 -1.93
CA HIS A 8 -11.33 12.32 -1.58
C HIS A 8 -10.28 11.74 -2.54
N PRO A 9 -9.15 12.43 -2.77
CA PRO A 9 -8.04 11.84 -3.51
C PRO A 9 -7.55 10.54 -2.84
N VAL A 10 -7.23 9.53 -3.66
CA VAL A 10 -6.80 8.20 -3.20
C VAL A 10 -5.43 7.87 -3.79
N PHE A 11 -4.50 7.43 -2.94
CA PHE A 11 -3.24 6.84 -3.39
C PHE A 11 -3.18 5.35 -3.07
N VAL A 12 -2.38 4.61 -3.84
CA VAL A 12 -2.23 3.16 -3.69
C VAL A 12 -0.79 2.85 -3.35
N PHE A 13 -0.57 1.99 -2.35
CA PHE A 13 0.78 1.63 -1.94
C PHE A 13 0.87 0.20 -1.40
N SER A 14 2.10 -0.30 -1.28
CA SER A 14 2.42 -1.64 -0.80
C SER A 14 3.76 -1.64 -0.07
N ASP A 15 4.07 -2.68 0.71
CA ASP A 15 5.35 -2.87 1.37
C ASP A 15 6.39 -3.60 0.51
N ARG A 16 5.98 -4.05 -0.69
CA ARG A 16 6.81 -4.76 -1.66
C ARG A 16 6.73 -4.13 -3.04
N TYR A 17 7.90 -3.90 -3.64
CA TYR A 17 8.05 -3.37 -5.00
C TYR A 17 7.31 -4.19 -6.05
N GLN A 18 7.42 -5.52 -5.99
CA GLN A 18 6.74 -6.41 -6.92
C GLN A 18 5.23 -6.19 -6.93
N VAL A 19 4.63 -6.00 -5.76
CA VAL A 19 3.18 -5.77 -5.63
C VAL A 19 2.82 -4.34 -6.06
N SER A 20 3.61 -3.33 -5.67
CA SER A 20 3.39 -1.95 -6.14
C SER A 20 3.41 -1.88 -7.67
N SER A 21 4.43 -2.45 -8.32
CA SER A 21 4.54 -2.48 -9.79
C SER A 21 3.37 -3.23 -10.45
N GLN A 22 2.92 -4.36 -9.86
CA GLN A 22 1.74 -5.06 -10.36
C GLN A 22 0.47 -4.20 -10.25
N LEU A 23 0.30 -3.47 -9.14
CA LEU A 23 -0.84 -2.59 -8.97
C LEU A 23 -0.84 -1.46 -10.00
N ALA A 24 0.30 -0.78 -10.21
CA ALA A 24 0.42 0.25 -11.24
C ALA A 24 0.12 -0.27 -12.65
N PHE A 25 0.56 -1.49 -12.96
CA PHE A 25 0.37 -2.07 -14.29
C PHE A 25 -1.05 -2.59 -14.51
N TYR A 26 -1.62 -3.34 -13.56
CA TYR A 26 -2.88 -4.06 -13.75
C TYR A 26 -4.13 -3.32 -13.27
N MET A 27 -4.00 -2.30 -12.41
CA MET A 27 -5.17 -1.50 -12.04
C MET A 27 -5.65 -0.68 -13.22
N LYS A 28 -6.97 -0.69 -13.44
CA LYS A 28 -7.63 0.16 -14.42
C LYS A 28 -7.26 1.62 -14.19
N GLY A 29 -6.84 2.31 -15.25
CA GLY A 29 -6.40 3.71 -15.19
C GLY A 29 -4.93 3.90 -14.82
N HIS A 30 -4.17 2.81 -14.61
CA HIS A 30 -2.71 2.83 -14.38
C HIS A 30 -2.26 3.87 -13.35
N PRO A 31 -2.81 3.84 -12.12
CA PRO A 31 -2.48 4.83 -11.11
C PRO A 31 -1.00 4.76 -10.72
N VAL A 32 -0.44 5.90 -10.32
CA VAL A 32 0.86 5.92 -9.64
C VAL A 32 0.73 5.16 -8.32
N THR A 33 1.63 4.21 -8.09
CA THR A 33 1.67 3.42 -6.85
C THR A 33 2.99 3.62 -6.13
N TYR A 34 2.95 3.55 -4.81
CA TYR A 34 4.13 3.75 -3.98
C TYR A 34 4.55 2.46 -3.29
N CYS A 35 5.84 2.37 -2.93
CA CYS A 35 6.34 1.28 -2.10
C CYS A 35 6.89 1.88 -0.80
N VAL A 36 6.27 1.54 0.32
CA VAL A 36 6.72 1.99 1.64
C VAL A 36 7.67 0.99 2.26
N ASN A 37 8.70 1.48 2.94
CA ASN A 37 9.50 0.64 3.81
C ASN A 37 8.89 0.59 5.22
N VAL A 38 8.47 -0.60 5.65
CA VAL A 38 7.88 -0.85 6.98
C VAL A 38 8.78 -1.72 7.86
N GLY A 39 10.10 -1.62 7.67
CA GLY A 39 11.11 -2.35 8.46
C GLY A 39 11.88 -3.41 7.68
N ARG A 40 11.91 -3.34 6.34
CA ARG A 40 12.85 -4.11 5.53
C ARG A 40 14.17 -3.36 5.40
N ARG A 41 15.24 -4.08 5.04
CA ARG A 41 16.52 -3.45 4.67
C ARG A 41 16.29 -2.46 3.51
N MET A 42 16.78 -1.23 3.68
CA MET A 42 16.71 -0.21 2.63
C MET A 42 17.51 -0.65 1.40
N ASN A 43 17.02 -0.27 0.22
CA ASN A 43 17.65 -0.52 -1.07
C ASN A 43 17.47 0.69 -2.00
N GLN A 44 17.98 0.61 -3.23
CA GLN A 44 17.99 1.70 -4.20
C GLN A 44 16.62 2.32 -4.52
N TYR A 45 15.53 1.59 -4.27
CA TYR A 45 14.19 2.10 -4.54
C TYR A 45 13.67 3.01 -3.41
N ASP A 46 14.26 2.96 -2.22
CA ASP A 46 13.91 3.85 -1.10
C ASP A 46 14.42 5.29 -1.31
N LEU A 47 15.10 5.55 -2.42
CA LEU A 47 15.56 6.88 -2.82
C LEU A 47 14.49 7.67 -3.58
N TRP A 48 13.41 7.03 -4.02
CA TRP A 48 12.36 7.68 -4.80
C TRP A 48 11.36 8.43 -3.90
N PRO A 49 10.84 9.59 -4.33
CA PRO A 49 9.83 10.33 -3.60
C PRO A 49 8.58 9.49 -3.31
N SER A 50 8.05 9.64 -2.11
CA SER A 50 6.90 8.87 -1.60
C SER A 50 5.71 9.77 -1.27
N PHE A 51 4.62 9.20 -0.77
CA PHE A 51 3.32 9.83 -0.52
C PHE A 51 3.26 10.70 0.77
N HIS A 52 4.40 11.14 1.31
CA HIS A 52 4.45 11.83 2.62
C HIS A 52 3.63 13.14 2.65
N GLY A 53 3.44 13.79 1.51
CA GLY A 53 2.66 15.03 1.40
C GLY A 53 1.15 14.83 1.27
N PHE A 54 0.63 13.60 1.22
CA PHE A 54 -0.78 13.32 0.89
C PHE A 54 -1.71 13.41 2.11
N ILE A 55 -1.51 14.41 2.96
CA ILE A 55 -2.31 14.61 4.17
C ILE A 55 -3.80 14.74 3.79
N HIS A 56 -4.67 14.16 4.61
CA HIS A 56 -6.12 14.02 4.40
C HIS A 56 -6.56 13.17 3.21
N HIS A 57 -5.63 12.57 2.46
CA HIS A 57 -5.99 11.65 1.38
C HIS A 57 -6.41 10.30 1.96
N HIS A 58 -7.22 9.56 1.21
CA HIS A 58 -7.46 8.16 1.50
C HIS A 58 -6.41 7.29 0.81
N ALA A 59 -6.29 6.03 1.24
CA ALA A 59 -5.34 5.13 0.64
C ALA A 59 -5.83 3.69 0.57
N ILE A 60 -5.27 2.96 -0.39
CA ILE A 60 -5.38 1.51 -0.46
C ILE A 60 -3.99 0.93 -0.25
N PHE A 61 -3.82 0.17 0.82
CA PHE A 61 -2.58 -0.50 1.15
C PHE A 61 -2.72 -2.00 0.91
N VAL A 62 -1.82 -2.58 0.13
CA VAL A 62 -1.89 -4.02 -0.22
C VAL A 62 -0.66 -4.73 0.29
N ARG A 63 -0.87 -5.88 0.95
CA ARG A 63 0.18 -6.78 1.40
C ARG A 63 -0.04 -8.19 0.88
N THR A 64 1.05 -8.92 0.68
CA THR A 64 1.01 -10.36 0.38
C THR A 64 0.77 -11.17 1.65
N GLY A 65 -0.12 -12.16 1.57
CA GLY A 65 -0.53 -13.04 2.66
C GLY A 65 -1.74 -12.48 3.42
N ASP A 66 -2.37 -13.33 4.22
CA ASP A 66 -3.33 -12.90 5.23
C ASP A 66 -2.58 -12.40 6.47
N VAL A 67 -2.13 -11.15 6.40
CA VAL A 67 -1.32 -10.50 7.44
C VAL A 67 -2.05 -9.32 8.06
N ALA A 68 -1.65 -8.93 9.28
CA ALA A 68 -2.09 -7.69 9.91
C ALA A 68 -1.43 -6.46 9.25
N ILE A 69 -2.00 -5.28 9.45
CA ILE A 69 -1.37 -4.02 9.06
C ILE A 69 -0.22 -3.71 10.03
N PRO A 70 0.95 -3.23 9.56
CA PRO A 70 2.00 -2.75 10.45
C PRO A 70 1.50 -1.57 11.30
N GLU A 71 1.82 -1.58 12.59
CA GLU A 71 1.33 -0.60 13.57
C GLU A 71 1.63 0.85 13.16
N LYS A 72 2.86 1.11 12.68
CA LYS A 72 3.26 2.43 12.15
C LYS A 72 2.34 2.92 11.02
N VAL A 73 1.92 2.01 10.14
CA VAL A 73 1.02 2.36 9.03
C VAL A 73 -0.39 2.57 9.57
N ALA A 74 -0.88 1.72 10.47
CA ALA A 74 -2.21 1.90 11.06
C ALA A 74 -2.36 3.24 11.79
N ALA A 75 -1.35 3.63 12.56
CA ALA A 75 -1.33 4.91 13.29
C ALA A 75 -1.30 6.15 12.38
N ALA A 76 -0.85 6.00 11.13
CA ALA A 76 -0.80 7.06 10.14
C ALA A 76 -2.17 7.40 9.52
N PHE A 77 -3.24 6.70 9.87
CA PHE A 77 -4.59 6.93 9.35
C PHE A 77 -5.61 7.09 10.48
N HIS A 78 -6.73 7.75 10.19
CA HIS A 78 -7.83 7.85 11.15
C HIS A 78 -8.55 6.51 11.34
N LYS A 79 -8.79 5.80 10.24
CA LYS A 79 -9.49 4.51 10.24
C LYS A 79 -8.88 3.59 9.20
N VAL A 80 -8.81 2.30 9.54
CA VAL A 80 -8.35 1.25 8.61
C VAL A 80 -9.30 0.07 8.66
N GLU A 81 -9.69 -0.43 7.49
CA GLU A 81 -10.48 -1.65 7.34
C GLU A 81 -9.67 -2.68 6.57
N LYS A 82 -9.72 -3.95 7.01
CA LYS A 82 -9.01 -5.06 6.34
C LYS A 82 -10.00 -5.90 5.54
N LYS A 83 -9.60 -6.26 4.31
CA LYS A 83 -10.24 -7.27 3.47
C LYS A 83 -9.19 -8.26 3.01
N VAL A 84 -9.53 -9.55 3.02
CA VAL A 84 -8.64 -10.61 2.52
C VAL A 84 -9.13 -11.06 1.16
N LEU A 85 -8.22 -11.18 0.21
CA LEU A 85 -8.46 -11.68 -1.13
C LEU A 85 -7.57 -12.89 -1.39
N THR A 86 -8.17 -14.04 -1.66
CA THR A 86 -7.42 -15.21 -2.13
C THR A 86 -7.37 -15.24 -3.65
N ALA A 87 -6.16 -15.24 -4.20
CA ALA A 87 -5.93 -15.41 -5.63
C ALA A 87 -5.91 -16.91 -5.96
N TYR A 88 -6.64 -17.27 -7.01
CA TYR A 88 -6.73 -18.64 -7.51
C TYR A 88 -6.23 -18.72 -8.95
N THR A 89 -5.73 -19.89 -9.34
CA THR A 89 -5.47 -20.22 -10.75
C THR A 89 -6.78 -20.44 -11.51
N LYS A 90 -6.73 -20.52 -12.84
CA LYS A 90 -7.86 -20.92 -13.67
C LYS A 90 -8.45 -22.29 -13.29
N LYS A 91 -7.65 -23.18 -12.68
CA LYS A 91 -8.08 -24.49 -12.18
C LYS A 91 -8.52 -24.46 -10.71
N HIS A 92 -8.80 -23.28 -10.16
CA HIS A 92 -9.21 -23.06 -8.78
C HIS A 92 -8.21 -23.53 -7.71
N ALA A 93 -6.95 -23.80 -8.08
CA ALA A 93 -5.88 -24.01 -7.11
C ALA A 93 -5.47 -22.68 -6.48
N LYS A 94 -5.38 -22.64 -5.14
CA LYS A 94 -4.95 -21.45 -4.39
C LYS A 94 -3.52 -21.07 -4.78
N VAL A 95 -3.32 -19.82 -5.17
CA VAL A 95 -2.00 -19.26 -5.48
C VAL A 95 -1.46 -18.57 -4.25
N ARG A 96 -2.21 -17.61 -3.70
CA ARG A 96 -1.74 -16.70 -2.64
C ARG A 96 -2.88 -15.87 -2.07
N ASP A 97 -2.78 -15.50 -0.79
CA ASP A 97 -3.68 -14.52 -0.19
C ASP A 97 -3.09 -13.11 -0.28
N TYR A 98 -3.94 -12.10 -0.25
CA TYR A 98 -3.59 -10.70 -0.17
C TYR A 98 -4.44 -10.02 0.90
N SER A 99 -3.81 -9.29 1.80
CA SER A 99 -4.50 -8.35 2.69
C SER A 99 -4.61 -7.01 1.99
N ILE A 100 -5.83 -6.56 1.74
CA ILE A 100 -6.16 -5.24 1.20
C ILE A 100 -6.69 -4.41 2.36
N PHE A 101 -6.00 -3.33 2.68
CA PHE A 101 -6.39 -2.38 3.70
C PHE A 101 -6.95 -1.12 3.05
N ILE A 102 -8.14 -0.73 3.48
CA ILE A 102 -8.80 0.50 3.11
C ILE A 102 -8.52 1.51 4.22
N CYS A 103 -7.71 2.51 3.91
CA CYS A 103 -7.21 3.48 4.88
C CYS A 103 -7.84 4.85 4.63
N TYR A 104 -8.35 5.48 5.68
CA TYR A 104 -9.05 6.76 5.60
C TYR A 104 -8.28 7.85 6.35
N ASP A 105 -8.29 9.04 5.75
CA ASP A 105 -7.72 10.28 6.31
C ASP A 105 -6.26 10.12 6.79
N PHE A 106 -5.33 10.21 5.83
CA PHE A 106 -3.89 10.10 6.09
C PHE A 106 -3.38 11.28 6.93
N LYS A 107 -2.75 10.96 8.05
CA LYS A 107 -2.20 11.94 9.01
C LYS A 107 -0.70 12.16 8.86
N GLY A 108 -0.04 11.37 8.00
CA GLY A 108 1.41 11.37 7.81
C GLY A 108 2.06 10.10 8.36
N LEU A 109 3.16 9.71 7.71
CA LEU A 109 3.96 8.55 8.08
C LEU A 109 5.44 8.96 8.14
N THR A 110 6.11 8.64 9.24
CA THR A 110 7.53 8.90 9.42
C THR A 110 8.36 8.05 8.45
N GLU A 111 9.19 8.72 7.65
CA GLU A 111 10.09 8.06 6.72
C GLU A 111 11.36 7.56 7.43
N GLU A 112 11.74 6.30 7.17
CA GLU A 112 13.05 5.81 7.58
C GLU A 112 14.09 6.30 6.57
N ARG A 113 14.93 7.25 6.98
CA ARG A 113 16.05 7.74 6.17
C ARG A 113 17.28 6.87 6.39
N PRO A 114 18.14 6.70 5.36
CA PRO A 114 19.39 5.96 5.53
C PRO A 114 20.21 6.66 6.61
N LYS A 115 20.61 5.91 7.65
CA LYS A 115 21.64 6.38 8.57
C LYS A 115 22.96 6.34 7.81
N THR A 116 23.72 7.43 7.92
CA THR A 116 24.93 7.76 7.19
C THR A 116 25.86 6.56 7.01
N TYR A 117 26.48 6.47 5.82
CA TYR A 117 27.55 5.50 5.50
C TYR A 117 28.85 5.84 6.22
#